data_AF-A0A7S1U0X1-F1
#
_entry.id   AF-A0A7S1U0X1-F1
#
_cell.length_a   1.000
_cell.length_b   1.000
_cell.length_c   1.000
_cell.angle_alpha   90.00
_cell.angle_beta   90.00
_cell.angle_gamma   90.00
#
_symmetry.space_group_name_H-M   'P 1'
#
loop_
_entity.id
_entity.type
_entity.pdbx_description
1 polymer ?
#
loop_
_entity_poly.entity_id
_entity_poly.type
_entity_poly.pdbx_seq_one_letter_code
_entity_poly.pdbx_strand_id
1 'polypeptide(L)'
;MRGFGVAVALLLCVVRRSLADVYMHAPRGSNDRNCERNVNRNNGNRLFDSQNNAKGGYACPRAVGTSAMHDEAGMFQRQQPKKMYYYEGTDLIVEWTNQHGCGGNAKAECNVVLQYMNECTGDPKLANGFPWTSGKGKDIVGQEFRSGVNIATPRDGIPTTDADAATDTIPDNLESAIPNTESTRRYGMHESYSSYQVCQRTARNKGLWSADQRVRRSDRRGTRQNPNGNRRGLECPEERDY
;
A
#
# COMPACT_ATOMS: atom_id res chain seq x y z
N MET A 1 -59.36 -19.28 -6.10
CA MET A 1 -57.96 -19.73 -6.13
C MET A 1 -57.12 -18.53 -6.61
N ARG A 2 -56.91 -17.45 -5.85
CA ARG A 2 -56.04 -17.22 -4.67
C ARG A 2 -54.63 -17.82 -4.78
N GLY A 3 -53.68 -16.97 -5.18
CA GLY A 3 -52.31 -16.94 -4.65
C GLY A 3 -51.26 -17.80 -5.36
N PHE A 4 -50.80 -17.39 -6.54
CA PHE A 4 -49.53 -17.87 -7.14
C PHE A 4 -48.57 -16.70 -7.42
N GLY A 5 -48.52 -15.75 -6.49
CA GLY A 5 -47.52 -14.69 -6.47
C GLY A 5 -46.97 -14.58 -5.07
N VAL A 6 -45.67 -14.29 -4.95
CA VAL A 6 -44.91 -14.11 -3.70
C VAL A 6 -44.32 -15.40 -3.12
N ALA A 7 -43.31 -15.96 -3.80
CA ALA A 7 -42.27 -16.76 -3.14
C ALA A 7 -40.96 -16.82 -3.95
N VAL A 8 -40.61 -15.79 -4.73
CA VAL A 8 -39.21 -15.62 -5.13
C VAL A 8 -38.52 -14.97 -3.94
N ALA A 9 -38.21 -15.84 -2.97
CA ALA A 9 -37.45 -15.50 -1.79
C ALA A 9 -36.18 -14.77 -2.22
N LEU A 10 -36.03 -13.61 -1.61
CA LEU A 10 -34.91 -12.70 -1.65
C LEU A 10 -33.64 -13.44 -1.18
N LEU A 11 -33.12 -14.37 -1.98
CA LEU A 11 -31.79 -14.94 -1.82
C LEU A 11 -30.78 -13.94 -2.39
N LEU A 12 -30.83 -12.72 -1.86
CA LEU A 12 -29.68 -11.84 -1.81
C LEU A 12 -28.68 -12.57 -0.92
N CYS A 13 -27.91 -13.48 -1.55
CA CYS A 13 -26.71 -14.04 -0.97
C CYS A 13 -25.90 -12.86 -0.46
N VAL A 14 -25.92 -12.70 0.86
CA VAL A 14 -25.02 -11.86 1.62
C VAL A 14 -23.64 -12.48 1.40
N VAL A 15 -23.04 -12.17 0.25
CA VAL A 15 -21.61 -12.36 0.04
C VAL A 15 -20.98 -11.29 0.91
N ARG A 16 -20.76 -11.64 2.18
CA ARG A 16 -19.90 -10.86 3.05
C ARG A 16 -18.56 -10.77 2.33
N ARG A 17 -18.23 -9.57 1.86
CA ARG A 17 -16.85 -9.19 1.77
C ARG A 17 -16.30 -9.37 3.18
N SER A 18 -15.37 -10.29 3.37
CA SER A 18 -14.57 -10.33 4.59
C SER A 18 -13.66 -9.10 4.54
N LEU A 19 -14.18 -7.96 4.94
CA LEU A 19 -13.38 -6.80 5.29
C LEU A 19 -12.86 -7.14 6.68
N ALA A 20 -11.58 -7.50 6.80
CA ALA A 20 -10.97 -7.72 8.10
C ALA A 20 -10.26 -6.42 8.48
N ASP A 21 -10.91 -5.62 9.32
CA ASP A 21 -10.32 -4.36 9.78
C ASP A 21 -9.28 -4.64 10.85
N VAL A 22 -8.02 -4.29 10.56
CA VAL A 22 -6.90 -4.38 11.50
C VAL A 22 -6.48 -2.98 11.93
N TYR A 23 -6.50 -2.73 13.23
CA TYR A 23 -6.07 -1.47 13.82
C TYR A 23 -4.74 -1.70 14.54
N MET A 24 -3.64 -1.22 13.96
CA MET A 24 -2.30 -1.38 14.53
C MET A 24 -1.98 -0.23 15.51
N HIS A 25 -1.81 -0.56 16.79
CA HIS A 25 -1.59 0.37 17.90
C HIS A 25 -0.11 0.67 18.15
N ALA A 26 0.75 -0.35 18.09
CA ALA A 26 2.20 -0.23 18.24
C ALA A 26 2.92 -1.20 17.27
N PRO A 27 3.89 -0.75 16.46
CA PRO A 27 4.03 0.63 15.99
C PRO A 27 2.70 1.17 15.43
N ARG A 28 2.48 2.49 15.45
CA ARG A 28 1.27 3.09 14.89
C ARG A 28 1.16 2.82 13.39
N GLY A 29 0.14 2.07 12.95
CA GLY A 29 -0.10 1.80 11.53
C GLY A 29 -0.93 2.89 10.86
N SER A 30 -0.56 3.29 9.64
CA SER A 30 -1.20 4.39 8.91
C SER A 30 -2.43 4.00 8.08
N ASN A 31 -2.55 2.71 7.74
CA ASN A 31 -3.71 2.15 7.03
C ASN A 31 -4.00 2.85 5.68
N ASP A 32 -3.00 2.95 4.81
CA ASP A 32 -3.00 3.70 3.53
C ASP A 32 -3.23 5.20 3.64
N ARG A 33 -3.52 5.72 4.83
CA ARG A 33 -3.68 7.14 5.05
C ARG A 33 -2.31 7.77 5.11
N ASN A 34 -2.21 8.94 4.51
CA ASN A 34 -1.08 9.83 4.74
C ASN A 34 -1.51 10.92 5.74
N CYS A 35 -0.86 12.08 5.69
CA CYS A 35 -1.13 13.26 6.52
C CYS A 35 -2.46 13.97 6.18
N GLU A 36 -3.53 13.21 5.91
CA GLU A 36 -4.84 13.74 5.58
C GLU A 36 -5.49 14.42 6.78
N ARG A 37 -6.03 15.61 6.58
CA ARG A 37 -6.70 16.39 7.64
C ARG A 37 -8.09 15.85 7.98
N ASN A 38 -8.69 15.11 7.05
CA ASN A 38 -10.01 14.54 7.21
C ASN A 38 -9.96 13.26 8.04
N VAL A 39 -11.08 12.94 8.67
CA VAL A 39 -11.25 11.74 9.50
C VAL A 39 -11.13 10.45 8.67
N ASN A 40 -11.55 10.50 7.41
CA ASN A 40 -11.54 9.37 6.50
C ASN A 40 -10.39 9.51 5.48
N ARG A 41 -9.92 8.37 4.97
CA ARG A 41 -9.00 8.30 3.83
C ARG A 41 -9.54 9.10 2.63
N ASN A 42 -8.76 10.04 2.10
CA ASN A 42 -9.17 10.88 0.96
C ASN A 42 -9.05 10.11 -0.36
N ASN A 43 -7.96 9.35 -0.55
CA ASN A 43 -7.77 8.55 -1.76
C ASN A 43 -7.42 7.10 -1.43
N GLY A 44 -8.36 6.19 -1.65
CA GLY A 44 -8.12 4.77 -1.47
C GLY A 44 -7.33 4.11 -2.59
N ASN A 45 -7.12 4.77 -3.73
CA ASN A 45 -6.31 4.24 -4.83
C ASN A 45 -4.83 4.61 -4.71
N ARG A 46 -4.43 5.28 -3.63
CA ARG A 46 -3.11 5.90 -3.49
C ARG A 46 -1.97 4.88 -3.59
N LEU A 47 -2.04 3.78 -2.83
CA LEU A 47 -0.90 2.90 -2.59
C LEU A 47 -1.21 1.44 -2.89
N PHE A 48 -2.03 0.80 -2.06
CA PHE A 48 -2.57 -0.53 -2.26
C PHE A 48 -4.02 -0.55 -1.77
N ASP A 49 -4.73 -1.64 -2.00
CA ASP A 49 -6.06 -1.81 -1.46
C ASP A 49 -6.03 -2.68 -0.20
N SER A 50 -5.88 -1.99 0.95
CA SER A 50 -5.87 -2.58 2.29
C SER A 50 -7.15 -3.31 2.71
N GLN A 51 -8.28 -3.09 2.02
CA GLN A 51 -9.61 -3.59 2.43
C GLN A 51 -10.03 -3.24 3.87
N ASN A 52 -9.31 -2.35 4.53
CA ASN A 52 -9.56 -1.90 5.88
C ASN A 52 -10.46 -0.65 5.86
N ASN A 53 -11.16 -0.39 6.95
CA ASN A 53 -11.97 0.80 7.15
C ASN A 53 -11.17 2.08 6.87
N ALA A 54 -11.74 2.96 6.04
CA ALA A 54 -11.15 4.25 5.67
C ALA A 54 -10.87 5.18 6.87
N LYS A 55 -11.46 4.92 8.04
CA LYS A 55 -11.23 5.66 9.29
C LYS A 55 -10.16 5.02 10.18
N GLY A 56 -9.71 3.80 9.88
CA GLY A 56 -8.70 3.09 10.67
C GLY A 56 -7.29 3.64 10.48
N GLY A 57 -6.44 3.40 11.47
CA GLY A 57 -5.03 3.79 11.47
C GLY A 57 -4.75 5.21 11.97
N TYR A 58 -3.50 5.41 12.40
CA TYR A 58 -2.95 6.70 12.74
C TYR A 58 -2.40 7.33 11.47
N ALA A 59 -3.15 8.27 10.88
CA ALA A 59 -2.58 9.20 9.91
C ALA A 59 -1.25 9.70 10.48
N CYS A 60 -0.18 9.52 9.70
CA CYS A 60 1.23 9.63 10.10
C CYS A 60 1.46 10.68 11.21
N PRO A 61 2.39 10.46 12.17
CA PRO A 61 2.94 11.58 12.91
C PRO A 61 3.68 12.49 11.93
N ARG A 62 2.92 13.45 11.39
CA ARG A 62 3.30 14.54 10.51
C ARG A 62 4.82 14.78 10.47
N ALA A 63 5.46 14.38 9.36
CA ALA A 63 6.77 14.91 9.00
C ALA A 63 6.71 16.43 8.69
N VAL A 64 5.51 16.96 8.42
CA VAL A 64 5.35 18.33 7.91
C VAL A 64 4.15 19.11 8.45
N GLY A 65 4.44 20.06 9.36
CA GLY A 65 3.57 21.19 9.73
C GLY A 65 3.64 21.54 11.23
N THR A 66 4.27 22.63 11.67
CA THR A 66 4.87 23.79 10.97
C THR A 66 6.36 23.91 11.34
N SER A 67 7.22 24.78 10.78
CA SER A 67 7.22 25.62 9.58
C SER A 67 8.46 25.20 8.78
N ALA A 68 8.33 25.07 7.46
CA ALA A 68 9.24 24.36 6.56
C ALA A 68 9.00 22.85 6.55
N MET A 69 8.39 22.39 5.45
CA MET A 69 8.57 21.03 4.95
C MET A 69 10.06 20.70 5.03
N HIS A 70 10.45 19.55 5.59
CA HIS A 70 11.85 19.15 5.51
C HIS A 70 12.12 18.31 4.26
N ASP A 71 13.06 18.85 3.49
CA ASP A 71 13.89 18.21 2.50
C ASP A 71 14.43 16.85 2.95
N GLU A 72 14.65 15.95 1.99
CA GLU A 72 15.47 14.75 2.22
C GLU A 72 16.98 15.07 2.31
N ALA A 73 17.38 16.33 2.08
CA ALA A 73 18.76 16.71 1.79
C ALA A 73 19.27 18.04 2.42
N GLY A 74 18.72 18.49 3.55
CA GLY A 74 19.45 19.32 4.53
C GLY A 74 19.72 20.81 4.23
N MET A 75 18.73 21.66 4.46
CA MET A 75 18.90 23.08 4.82
C MET A 75 18.02 23.44 6.05
N PHE A 76 18.42 22.93 7.24
CA PHE A 76 18.24 23.40 8.65
C PHE A 76 17.04 24.34 9.02
N GLN A 77 16.32 24.28 10.17
CA GLN A 77 16.60 23.75 11.52
C GLN A 77 15.36 23.79 12.48
N ARG A 78 15.15 22.72 13.28
CA ARG A 78 14.36 22.56 14.54
C ARG A 78 12.81 22.53 14.46
N GLN A 79 12.07 21.69 15.21
CA GLN A 79 12.32 20.49 16.02
C GLN A 79 10.92 19.81 16.17
N GLN A 80 10.71 18.59 15.66
CA GLN A 80 9.44 17.87 15.87
C GLN A 80 9.69 16.64 16.77
N PRO A 81 9.28 16.64 18.06
CA PRO A 81 9.22 15.43 18.85
C PRO A 81 7.92 14.68 18.50
N LYS A 82 7.86 14.12 17.28
CA LYS A 82 6.70 13.34 16.81
C LYS A 82 7.08 12.01 16.17
N LYS A 83 8.37 11.75 15.93
CA LYS A 83 8.84 10.45 15.44
C LYS A 83 8.87 9.45 16.60
N MET A 84 8.45 8.21 16.34
CA MET A 84 8.68 7.11 17.28
C MET A 84 10.17 6.72 17.18
N TYR A 85 10.83 6.63 18.33
CA TYR A 85 12.22 6.19 18.42
C TYR A 85 12.25 4.78 18.95
N TYR A 86 13.03 3.92 18.29
CA TYR A 86 13.32 2.57 18.72
C TYR A 86 14.83 2.47 18.98
N TYR A 87 15.21 1.79 20.05
CA TYR A 87 16.61 1.60 20.39
C TYR A 87 17.06 0.23 19.89
N GLU A 88 18.22 0.20 19.26
CA GLU A 88 18.84 -1.06 18.85
C GLU A 88 19.06 -1.97 20.07
N GLY A 89 18.78 -3.27 19.90
CA GLY A 89 18.87 -4.26 20.98
C GLY A 89 17.68 -4.28 21.94
N THR A 90 16.63 -3.49 21.70
CA THR A 90 15.36 -3.56 22.45
C THR A 90 14.29 -4.35 21.72
N ASP A 91 13.35 -4.92 22.48
CA ASP A 91 12.20 -5.63 21.93
C ASP A 91 11.15 -4.64 21.42
N LEU A 92 10.72 -4.82 20.16
CA LEU A 92 9.60 -4.07 19.57
C LEU A 92 8.29 -4.79 19.88
N ILE A 93 7.46 -4.17 20.72
CA ILE A 93 6.10 -4.67 20.96
C ILE A 93 5.22 -4.34 19.76
N VAL A 94 4.62 -5.39 19.19
CA VAL A 94 3.62 -5.28 18.13
C VAL A 94 2.23 -5.50 18.73
N GLU A 95 1.39 -4.47 18.67
CA GLU A 95 0.03 -4.49 19.21
C GLU A 95 -0.97 -4.09 18.13
N TRP A 96 -2.03 -4.88 17.99
CA TRP A 96 -3.13 -4.61 17.07
C TRP A 96 -4.45 -5.12 17.62
N THR A 97 -5.54 -4.54 17.11
CA THR A 97 -6.90 -5.04 17.31
C THR A 97 -7.46 -5.53 15.98
N ASN A 98 -8.05 -6.72 15.97
CA ASN A 98 -8.88 -7.20 14.87
C ASN A 98 -10.35 -6.95 15.24
N GLN A 99 -11.07 -6.15 14.44
CA GLN A 99 -12.47 -5.81 14.73
C GLN A 99 -13.44 -6.95 14.38
N HIS A 100 -13.01 -7.89 13.53
CA HIS A 100 -13.77 -9.10 13.22
C HIS A 100 -13.24 -10.32 13.98
N GLY A 101 -14.14 -11.29 14.19
CA GLY A 101 -13.82 -12.50 14.94
C GLY A 101 -12.70 -13.30 14.29
N CYS A 102 -11.69 -13.63 15.10
CA CYS A 102 -10.57 -14.48 14.77
C CYS A 102 -10.52 -15.56 15.85
N GLY A 103 -10.67 -16.84 15.49
CA GLY A 103 -10.77 -17.92 16.46
C GLY A 103 -10.91 -19.30 15.83
N GLY A 104 -10.92 -20.35 16.67
CA GLY A 104 -10.83 -21.75 16.24
C GLY A 104 -12.09 -22.36 15.61
N ASN A 105 -13.08 -21.55 15.20
CA ASN A 105 -14.20 -22.04 14.41
C ASN A 105 -13.79 -22.03 12.94
N ALA A 106 -14.08 -23.10 12.19
CA ALA A 106 -13.82 -23.19 10.74
C ALA A 106 -14.35 -22.01 9.91
N LYS A 107 -15.31 -21.22 10.43
CA LYS A 107 -15.86 -20.01 9.78
C LYS A 107 -15.22 -18.70 10.22
N ALA A 108 -14.32 -18.73 11.20
CA ALA A 108 -13.61 -17.58 11.77
C ALA A 108 -12.10 -17.86 11.92
N GLU A 109 -11.59 -18.87 11.22
CA GLU A 109 -10.16 -19.14 11.12
C GLU A 109 -9.44 -17.96 10.49
N CYS A 110 -8.29 -17.63 11.05
CA CYS A 110 -7.52 -16.44 10.73
C CYS A 110 -6.04 -16.77 10.80
N ASN A 111 -5.29 -16.30 9.80
CA ASN A 111 -3.83 -16.31 9.81
C ASN A 111 -3.36 -14.86 9.90
N VAL A 112 -2.44 -14.58 10.81
CA VAL A 112 -1.80 -13.26 10.91
C VAL A 112 -0.37 -13.42 10.39
N VAL A 113 -0.07 -12.73 9.30
CA VAL A 113 1.27 -12.69 8.71
C VAL A 113 1.84 -11.30 8.91
N LEU A 114 2.96 -11.19 9.63
CA LEU A 114 3.71 -9.95 9.75
C LEU A 114 4.84 -9.95 8.73
N GLN A 115 4.76 -9.05 7.76
CA GLN A 115 5.81 -8.81 6.78
C GLN A 115 6.48 -7.48 7.07
N TYR A 116 7.81 -7.49 7.10
CA TYR A 116 8.64 -6.30 7.22
C TYR A 116 9.72 -6.34 6.14
N MET A 117 10.16 -5.17 5.71
CA MET A 117 11.26 -5.01 4.79
C MET A 117 12.19 -3.94 5.33
N ASN A 118 13.49 -4.13 5.15
CA ASN A 118 14.44 -3.04 5.34
C ASN A 118 14.56 -2.24 4.02
N GLU A 119 14.98 -0.98 4.12
CA GLU A 119 15.16 -0.10 2.95
C GLU A 119 16.15 -0.68 1.92
N CYS A 120 17.19 -1.37 2.38
CA CYS A 120 18.23 -1.96 1.53
C CYS A 120 17.78 -3.21 0.76
N THR A 121 16.69 -3.85 1.18
CA THR A 121 16.08 -5.04 0.57
C THR A 121 14.91 -4.64 -0.31
N GLY A 122 14.17 -3.59 0.04
CA GLY A 122 13.11 -3.02 -0.80
C GLY A 122 13.65 -2.34 -2.06
N ASP A 123 14.88 -1.78 -1.99
CA ASP A 123 15.61 -1.29 -3.16
C ASP A 123 17.13 -1.44 -2.98
N PRO A 124 17.65 -2.65 -3.26
CA PRO A 124 19.07 -2.88 -3.19
C PRO A 124 19.76 -2.00 -4.24
N LYS A 125 20.83 -1.31 -3.84
CA LYS A 125 21.74 -0.67 -4.81
C LYS A 125 22.02 -1.67 -5.93
N LEU A 126 21.92 -1.22 -7.19
CA LEU A 126 22.05 -2.02 -8.43
C LEU A 126 23.24 -3.00 -8.50
N ALA A 127 24.23 -2.90 -7.61
CA ALA A 127 25.22 -3.95 -7.41
C ALA A 127 24.60 -5.34 -7.14
N ASN A 128 23.39 -5.41 -6.55
CA ASN A 128 22.72 -6.65 -6.13
C ASN A 128 21.29 -6.86 -6.70
N GLY A 129 20.83 -6.05 -7.66
CA GLY A 129 19.43 -6.06 -8.15
C GLY A 129 19.16 -7.01 -9.34
N PHE A 130 17.92 -7.52 -9.42
CA PHE A 130 17.37 -8.27 -10.55
C PHE A 130 16.19 -7.49 -11.16
N PRO A 131 16.02 -7.44 -12.50
CA PRO A 131 16.82 -8.10 -13.53
C PRO A 131 18.18 -7.40 -13.79
N TRP A 132 19.14 -8.18 -14.30
CA TRP A 132 20.48 -7.69 -14.64
C TRP A 132 20.39 -6.61 -15.74
N THR A 133 21.04 -5.47 -15.52
CA THR A 133 21.25 -4.43 -16.53
C THR A 133 22.74 -4.22 -16.77
N SER A 134 23.11 -3.74 -17.97
CA SER A 134 24.49 -3.42 -18.36
C SER A 134 25.14 -2.29 -17.53
N GLY A 135 24.38 -1.69 -16.60
CA GLY A 135 24.76 -0.60 -15.72
C GLY A 135 25.27 -1.00 -14.32
N LYS A 136 25.49 -2.29 -14.08
CA LYS A 136 25.87 -2.84 -12.76
C LYS A 136 27.08 -2.10 -12.16
N GLY A 137 26.92 -1.53 -10.96
CA GLY A 137 28.00 -0.89 -10.19
C GLY A 137 28.28 0.59 -10.52
N LYS A 138 27.48 1.22 -11.37
CA LYS A 138 27.48 2.68 -11.55
C LYS A 138 26.24 3.26 -10.86
N ASP A 139 26.34 4.47 -10.29
CA ASP A 139 25.17 5.27 -9.85
C ASP A 139 24.37 5.67 -11.10
N ILE A 140 23.69 4.70 -11.71
CA ILE A 140 22.88 4.94 -12.90
C ILE A 140 21.47 5.29 -12.42
N VAL A 141 20.99 6.41 -12.93
CA VAL A 141 19.59 6.79 -13.06
C VAL A 141 18.67 5.55 -13.10
N GLY A 142 17.88 5.32 -12.04
CA GLY A 142 16.83 4.27 -12.05
C GLY A 142 16.85 3.22 -10.94
N GLN A 143 17.24 3.54 -9.70
CA GLN A 143 16.73 2.74 -8.56
C GLN A 143 15.34 3.26 -8.20
N GLU A 144 14.41 2.34 -7.99
CA GLU A 144 12.96 2.62 -7.96
C GLU A 144 12.52 3.16 -6.60
N PHE A 145 13.31 2.97 -5.54
CA PHE A 145 13.10 3.56 -4.22
C PHE A 145 14.30 4.35 -3.68
N ARG A 146 15.38 4.51 -4.46
CA ARG A 146 16.58 5.27 -4.07
C ARG A 146 17.20 5.98 -5.26
N SER A 147 17.53 7.25 -5.09
CA SER A 147 18.27 8.00 -6.10
C SER A 147 19.33 8.88 -5.45
N GLY A 148 20.58 8.42 -5.48
CA GLY A 148 21.70 9.08 -4.79
C GLY A 148 21.51 9.07 -3.26
N VAL A 149 21.33 10.27 -2.69
CA VAL A 149 21.04 10.50 -1.26
C VAL A 149 19.55 10.42 -0.92
N ASN A 150 18.68 10.45 -1.93
CA ASN A 150 17.23 10.47 -1.75
C ASN A 150 16.67 9.05 -1.64
N ILE A 151 15.67 8.84 -0.79
CA ILE A 151 15.06 7.55 -0.51
C ILE A 151 13.54 7.74 -0.59
N ALA A 152 12.88 6.98 -1.48
CA ALA A 152 11.42 6.92 -1.52
C ALA A 152 10.89 6.53 -0.15
N THR A 153 9.87 7.22 0.31
CA THR A 153 9.16 6.82 1.53
C THR A 153 8.33 5.57 1.23
N PRO A 154 8.68 4.40 1.78
CA PRO A 154 7.88 3.21 1.55
C PRO A 154 6.52 3.41 2.21
N ARG A 155 5.45 3.23 1.45
CA ARG A 155 4.03 3.38 1.84
C ARG A 155 3.56 4.81 2.18
N ASP A 156 4.41 5.66 2.72
CA ASP A 156 4.12 7.07 3.00
C ASP A 156 4.58 7.96 1.83
N GLY A 157 4.05 9.16 1.71
CA GLY A 157 4.43 10.10 0.64
C GLY A 157 4.79 11.44 1.28
N ILE A 158 5.70 12.20 0.68
CA ILE A 158 6.17 13.46 1.25
C ILE A 158 5.31 14.63 0.75
N PRO A 159 4.55 15.32 1.62
CA PRO A 159 3.82 16.50 1.20
C PRO A 159 4.77 17.63 0.84
N THR A 160 4.39 18.43 -0.16
CA THR A 160 5.19 19.57 -0.64
C THR A 160 4.80 20.90 0.02
N THR A 161 3.61 20.96 0.64
CA THR A 161 3.12 22.13 1.35
C THR A 161 2.34 21.70 2.59
N ASP A 162 2.08 22.64 3.51
CA ASP A 162 1.32 22.36 4.74
C ASP A 162 -0.13 21.94 4.44
N ALA A 163 -0.66 22.34 3.28
CA ALA A 163 -2.00 22.01 2.81
C ALA A 163 -2.04 20.69 2.02
N ASP A 164 -0.90 20.21 1.53
CA ASP A 164 -0.81 18.93 0.82
C ASP A 164 -0.77 17.78 1.83
N ALA A 165 -1.49 16.71 1.50
CA ALA A 165 -1.45 15.45 2.25
C ALA A 165 -0.74 14.35 1.46
N ALA A 166 -0.21 14.65 0.26
CA ALA A 166 0.49 13.70 -0.62
C ALA A 166 -0.33 12.41 -0.84
N THR A 167 -1.59 12.59 -1.22
CA THR A 167 -2.58 11.51 -1.35
C THR A 167 -2.72 10.97 -2.76
N ASP A 168 -2.00 11.53 -3.71
CA ASP A 168 -2.17 11.19 -5.11
C ASP A 168 -1.65 9.79 -5.42
N THR A 169 -2.34 9.09 -6.30
CA THR A 169 -1.89 7.80 -6.81
C THR A 169 -0.72 8.04 -7.76
N ILE A 170 0.36 7.29 -7.56
CA ILE A 170 1.52 7.33 -8.47
C ILE A 170 1.10 7.07 -9.93
N PRO A 171 1.59 7.87 -10.89
CA PRO A 171 1.43 7.59 -12.32
C PRO A 171 2.09 6.28 -12.75
N ASP A 172 1.55 5.66 -13.80
CA ASP A 172 2.08 4.42 -14.39
C ASP A 172 3.17 4.74 -15.41
N ASN A 173 4.29 5.25 -14.93
CA ASN A 173 5.49 5.50 -15.74
C ASN A 173 6.75 5.44 -14.86
N LEU A 174 7.89 5.14 -15.49
CA LEU A 174 9.18 5.00 -14.81
C LEU A 174 9.65 6.32 -14.19
N GLU A 175 9.40 7.47 -14.84
CA GLU A 175 9.85 8.78 -14.35
C GLU A 175 9.25 9.13 -12.98
N SER A 176 7.98 8.80 -12.76
CA SER A 176 7.30 9.04 -11.49
C SER A 176 7.70 8.04 -10.40
N ALA A 177 8.24 6.89 -10.79
CA ALA A 177 8.68 5.82 -9.92
C ALA A 177 10.18 5.89 -9.58
N ILE A 178 10.83 7.02 -9.83
CA ILE A 178 12.21 7.30 -9.40
C ILE A 178 12.18 8.48 -8.42
N PRO A 179 12.57 8.31 -7.15
CA PRO A 179 12.49 9.36 -6.11
C PRO A 179 13.65 10.37 -6.17
N ASN A 180 13.93 10.96 -7.33
CA ASN A 180 15.05 11.89 -7.51
C ASN A 180 14.66 13.37 -7.37
N THR A 181 13.38 13.69 -7.29
CA THR A 181 12.85 15.06 -7.18
C THR A 181 11.79 15.16 -6.08
N GLU A 182 11.47 16.37 -5.64
CA GLU A 182 10.36 16.57 -4.68
C GLU A 182 9.01 16.11 -5.25
N SER A 183 8.79 16.26 -6.55
CA SER A 183 7.51 15.92 -7.20
C SER A 183 7.28 14.41 -7.33
N THR A 184 8.34 13.60 -7.33
CA THR A 184 8.25 12.13 -7.39
C THR A 184 8.20 11.52 -6.01
N ARG A 185 8.93 12.10 -5.05
CA ARG A 185 8.95 11.68 -3.64
C ARG A 185 7.65 11.91 -2.87
N ARG A 186 6.74 12.70 -3.45
CA ARG A 186 5.39 12.87 -2.89
C ARG A 186 4.55 11.61 -2.95
N TYR A 187 4.85 10.69 -3.86
CA TYR A 187 4.09 9.45 -3.98
C TYR A 187 4.60 8.42 -2.98
N GLY A 188 3.65 7.72 -2.32
CA GLY A 188 4.01 6.53 -1.57
C GLY A 188 4.25 5.37 -2.53
N MET A 189 5.31 4.61 -2.27
CA MET A 189 5.66 3.45 -3.09
C MET A 189 5.59 2.18 -2.25
N HIS A 190 4.96 1.14 -2.80
CA HIS A 190 4.80 -0.17 -2.15
C HIS A 190 5.56 -1.24 -2.91
N GLU A 191 5.29 -1.32 -4.21
CA GLU A 191 5.99 -2.15 -5.18
C GLU A 191 6.72 -1.26 -6.19
N SER A 192 7.74 -1.83 -6.79
CA SER A 192 8.55 -1.15 -7.79
C SER A 192 7.84 -1.11 -9.15
N TYR A 193 8.23 -0.18 -10.03
CA TYR A 193 7.61 -0.07 -11.35
C TYR A 193 7.88 -1.31 -12.20
N SER A 194 9.08 -1.87 -12.14
CA SER A 194 9.46 -3.11 -12.80
C SER A 194 8.60 -4.29 -12.36
N SER A 195 8.36 -4.48 -11.06
CA SER A 195 7.45 -5.50 -10.53
C SER A 195 6.02 -5.32 -11.06
N TYR A 196 5.52 -4.08 -11.05
CA TYR A 196 4.20 -3.79 -11.60
C TYR A 196 4.13 -4.06 -13.11
N GLN A 197 5.18 -3.76 -13.88
CA GLN A 197 5.23 -4.11 -15.31
C GLN A 197 5.19 -5.63 -15.54
N VAL A 198 5.86 -6.42 -14.69
CA VAL A 198 5.75 -7.89 -14.72
C VAL A 198 4.30 -8.31 -14.46
N CYS A 199 3.64 -7.71 -13.48
CA CYS A 199 2.22 -7.95 -13.21
C CYS A 199 1.31 -7.63 -14.42
N GLN A 200 1.57 -6.52 -15.13
CA GLN A 200 0.82 -6.12 -16.32
C GLN A 200 1.00 -7.10 -17.50
N ARG A 201 2.19 -7.66 -17.65
CA ARG A 201 2.57 -8.50 -18.81
C ARG A 201 2.37 -9.98 -18.57
N THR A 202 2.22 -10.39 -17.31
CA THR A 202 2.02 -11.78 -16.98
C THR A 202 0.54 -12.12 -16.99
N ALA A 203 0.19 -13.24 -17.63
CA ALA A 203 -1.16 -13.77 -17.58
C ALA A 203 -1.51 -14.13 -16.13
N ARG A 204 -2.74 -13.80 -15.72
CA ARG A 204 -3.26 -14.26 -14.42
C ARG A 204 -3.32 -15.78 -14.36
N ASN A 205 -3.20 -16.33 -13.17
CA ASN A 205 -3.48 -17.73 -12.98
C ASN A 205 -5.01 -17.97 -13.01
N LYS A 206 -5.45 -18.60 -14.11
CA LYS A 206 -6.86 -18.90 -14.40
C LYS A 206 -7.41 -20.07 -13.58
N GLY A 207 -6.57 -20.80 -12.85
CA GLY A 207 -6.99 -21.85 -11.92
C GLY A 207 -7.57 -21.32 -10.61
N LEU A 208 -7.58 -20.00 -10.42
CA LEU A 208 -7.95 -19.38 -9.16
C LEU A 208 -9.45 -19.10 -9.11
N TRP A 209 -10.05 -19.41 -7.95
CA TRP A 209 -11.48 -19.38 -7.74
C TRP A 209 -12.07 -17.98 -7.97
N SER A 210 -12.84 -17.81 -9.04
CA SER A 210 -13.54 -16.55 -9.34
C SER A 210 -15.01 -16.53 -8.93
N ALA A 211 -15.56 -17.66 -8.46
CA ALA A 211 -16.99 -17.81 -8.18
C ALA A 211 -17.87 -17.29 -9.34
N ASP A 212 -18.86 -16.46 -9.02
CA ASP A 212 -19.78 -15.77 -9.93
C ASP A 212 -19.22 -14.45 -10.51
N GLN A 213 -18.04 -14.02 -10.08
CA GLN A 213 -17.45 -12.75 -10.52
C GLN A 213 -16.90 -12.86 -11.94
N ARG A 214 -17.42 -12.01 -12.84
CA ARG A 214 -16.87 -11.85 -14.19
C ARG A 214 -15.61 -10.97 -14.14
N VAL A 215 -14.45 -11.61 -14.01
CA VAL A 215 -13.15 -10.93 -14.11
C VAL A 215 -12.90 -10.51 -15.56
N ARG A 216 -12.76 -9.20 -15.79
CA ARG A 216 -12.70 -8.57 -17.13
C ARG A 216 -11.28 -8.41 -17.67
N ARG A 217 -10.29 -8.96 -16.97
CA ARG A 217 -8.86 -8.85 -17.26
C ARG A 217 -8.24 -10.24 -17.36
N SER A 218 -7.26 -10.36 -18.26
CA SER A 218 -6.48 -11.59 -18.50
C SER A 218 -5.07 -11.54 -17.93
N ASP A 219 -4.65 -10.38 -17.40
CA ASP A 219 -3.38 -10.17 -16.71
C ASP A 219 -3.55 -10.28 -15.19
N ARG A 220 -2.42 -10.34 -14.46
CA ARG A 220 -2.38 -10.48 -12.98
C ARG A 220 -3.04 -9.34 -12.20
N ARG A 221 -3.54 -8.32 -12.90
CA ARG A 221 -4.29 -7.21 -12.28
C ARG A 221 -5.78 -7.51 -12.14
N GLY A 222 -6.26 -8.60 -12.74
CA GLY A 222 -7.63 -9.05 -12.64
C GLY A 222 -7.81 -10.16 -11.60
N THR A 223 -8.39 -9.83 -10.45
CA THR A 223 -8.75 -10.81 -9.42
C THR A 223 -10.25 -10.82 -9.16
N ARG A 224 -10.71 -11.76 -8.31
CA ARG A 224 -12.09 -11.79 -7.86
C ARG A 224 -12.48 -10.54 -7.08
N GLN A 225 -11.57 -9.99 -6.27
CA GLN A 225 -11.79 -8.77 -5.49
C GLN A 225 -11.66 -7.50 -6.35
N ASN A 226 -10.87 -7.55 -7.42
CA ASN A 226 -10.68 -6.47 -8.36
C ASN A 226 -11.01 -6.88 -9.82
N PRO A 227 -12.28 -7.21 -10.13
CA PRO A 227 -12.65 -7.79 -11.42
C PRO A 227 -12.49 -6.82 -12.60
N ASN A 228 -12.49 -5.51 -12.33
CA ASN A 228 -12.25 -4.45 -13.32
C ASN A 228 -10.77 -4.05 -13.43
N GLY A 229 -9.90 -4.53 -12.53
CA GLY A 229 -8.48 -4.17 -12.50
C GLY A 229 -8.23 -2.68 -12.21
N ASN A 230 -9.00 -2.11 -11.28
CA ASN A 230 -8.81 -0.74 -10.80
C ASN A 230 -7.41 -0.61 -10.18
N ARG A 231 -6.66 0.45 -10.53
CA ARG A 231 -5.28 0.63 -10.09
C ARG A 231 -5.21 1.19 -8.67
N ARG A 232 -4.36 0.58 -7.84
CA ARG A 232 -3.98 1.03 -6.50
C ARG A 232 -2.47 1.15 -6.49
N GLY A 233 -1.96 2.38 -6.53
CA GLY A 233 -0.53 2.62 -6.72
C GLY A 233 0.09 1.79 -7.86
N LEU A 234 1.16 1.06 -7.53
CA LEU A 234 1.82 0.07 -8.38
C LEU A 234 1.65 -1.37 -7.84
N GLU A 235 0.63 -1.61 -7.00
CA GLU A 235 0.32 -2.93 -6.45
C GLU A 235 -0.04 -3.93 -7.55
N CYS A 236 0.37 -5.20 -7.40
CA CYS A 236 -0.15 -6.33 -8.14
C CYS A 236 -1.30 -7.03 -7.38
N PRO A 237 -2.58 -6.86 -7.80
CA PRO A 237 -3.74 -7.42 -7.09
C PRO A 237 -3.71 -8.94 -6.87
N GLU A 238 -3.16 -9.69 -7.82
CA GLU A 238 -2.99 -11.15 -7.71
C GLU A 238 -2.06 -11.49 -6.56
N GLU A 239 -0.93 -10.80 -6.37
CA GLU A 239 0.00 -11.08 -5.27
C GLU A 239 -0.57 -10.75 -3.88
N ARG A 240 -1.51 -9.80 -3.79
CA ARG A 240 -2.24 -9.52 -2.55
C ARG A 240 -3.29 -10.58 -2.23
N ASP A 241 -4.01 -11.05 -3.24
CA ASP A 241 -5.15 -11.96 -3.06
C ASP A 241 -4.74 -13.44 -2.88
N TYR A 242 -3.45 -13.78 -2.98
CA TYR A 242 -2.88 -15.13 -2.79
C TYR A 242 -1.87 -15.20 -1.65
#